data_AF-A0A7J0G3T6-F1
#
_entry.id   AF-A0A7J0G3T6-F1
#
_cell.length_a   1.000
_cell.length_b   1.000
_cell.length_c   1.000
_cell.angle_alpha   90.00
_cell.angle_beta   90.00
_cell.angle_gamma   90.00
#
_symmetry.space_group_name_H-M   'P 1'
#
loop_
_entity.id
_entity.type
_entity.pdbx_description
1 polymer ?
#
loop_
_entity_poly.entity_id
_entity_poly.type
_entity_poly.pdbx_seq_one_letter_code
_entity_poly.pdbx_strand_id
1 'polypeptide(L)'
;MTSSSSGSSSTHVAAFISTLAQRFSIKDLGNLSYFLRVKAHYTSNGLFLSQRKYKRDLLHRLNMTDAKPVSTPLATADVLKLFDGSLSADATLYRQALGPLQYLSLTCLDVSFAINKLSQFMDCSFVLHWSAVKRLLRYLVGTLD
;
A
#
# COMPACT_ATOMS: atom_id res chain seq x y z
N MET A 1 30.24 -26.33 21.17
CA MET A 1 30.75 -24.95 21.20
C MET A 1 30.24 -24.20 19.98
N THR A 2 29.16 -23.43 20.14
CA THR A 2 28.84 -22.20 19.36
C THR A 2 27.80 -21.44 20.17
N SER A 3 28.29 -20.56 21.04
CA SER A 3 27.49 -19.61 21.82
C SER A 3 27.13 -18.43 20.93
N SER A 4 25.88 -18.38 20.46
CA SER A 4 25.35 -17.27 19.67
C SER A 4 25.03 -16.10 20.61
N SER A 5 25.86 -15.07 20.55
CA SER A 5 25.72 -13.79 21.26
C SER A 5 24.58 -12.95 20.66
N SER A 6 23.37 -13.02 21.21
CA SER A 6 22.27 -12.08 20.91
C SER A 6 21.86 -11.21 22.11
N GLY A 7 22.71 -11.13 23.14
CA GLY A 7 22.39 -10.43 24.39
C GLY A 7 22.62 -8.91 24.41
N SER A 8 23.43 -8.34 23.50
CA SER A 8 23.80 -6.92 23.57
C SER A 8 22.75 -5.97 22.97
N SER A 9 22.04 -6.37 21.91
CA SER A 9 21.10 -5.46 21.22
C SER A 9 19.84 -5.18 22.06
N SER A 10 19.28 -6.20 22.74
CA SER A 10 18.06 -6.04 23.53
C SER A 10 18.26 -5.18 24.78
N THR A 11 19.42 -5.28 25.43
CA THR A 11 19.77 -4.46 26.60
C THR A 11 19.95 -3.00 26.24
N HIS A 12 20.57 -2.68 25.10
CA HIS A 12 20.68 -1.30 24.62
C HIS A 12 19.32 -0.71 24.24
N VAL A 13 18.44 -1.48 23.59
CA VAL A 13 17.07 -1.03 23.27
C VAL A 13 16.27 -0.77 24.55
N ALA A 14 16.34 -1.67 25.53
CA ALA A 14 15.66 -1.48 26.81
C ALA A 14 16.16 -0.25 27.57
N ALA A 15 17.48 -0.04 27.61
CA ALA A 15 18.08 1.15 28.23
C ALA A 15 17.61 2.44 27.54
N PHE A 16 17.60 2.45 26.20
CA PHE A 16 17.12 3.59 25.41
C PHE A 16 15.64 3.89 25.66
N ILE A 17 14.77 2.86 25.66
CA ILE A 17 13.35 3.01 25.99
C ILE A 17 13.20 3.57 27.40
N SER A 18 13.97 3.07 28.37
CA SER A 18 13.94 3.57 29.74
C SER A 18 14.35 5.04 29.84
N THR A 19 15.37 5.48 29.10
CA THR A 19 15.79 6.90 29.07
C THR A 19 14.71 7.78 28.47
N LEU A 20 14.06 7.33 27.39
CA LEU A 20 12.96 8.07 26.78
C LEU A 20 11.73 8.13 27.69
N ALA A 21 11.40 7.04 28.38
CA ALA A 21 10.27 6.96 29.31
C ALA A 21 10.38 7.91 30.51
N GLN A 22 11.60 8.34 30.87
CA GLN A 22 11.81 9.35 31.92
C GLN A 22 11.33 10.75 31.51
N ARG A 23 11.26 11.05 30.21
CA ARG A 23 10.88 12.37 29.67
C ARG A 23 9.55 12.38 28.95
N PHE A 24 9.14 11.24 28.41
CA PHE A 24 7.94 11.09 27.60
C PHE A 24 7.13 9.88 28.06
N SER A 25 5.80 9.98 28.01
CA SER A 25 4.93 8.83 28.25
C SER A 25 5.01 7.87 27.05
N ILE A 26 5.93 6.91 27.14
CA ILE A 26 6.19 5.91 26.09
C ILE A 26 5.88 4.53 26.64
N LYS A 27 5.25 3.72 25.80
CA LYS A 27 4.90 2.34 26.09
C LYS A 27 5.55 1.45 25.03
N ASP A 28 6.34 0.47 25.49
CA ASP A 28 6.77 -0.62 24.61
C ASP A 28 5.57 -1.53 24.35
N LEU A 29 5.29 -1.74 23.05
CA LEU A 29 4.19 -2.61 22.59
C LEU A 29 4.68 -4.03 22.27
N GLY A 30 5.97 -4.30 22.46
CA GLY A 30 6.61 -5.56 22.13
C GLY A 30 6.76 -5.74 20.62
N ASN A 31 6.66 -6.99 20.15
CA ASN A 31 6.86 -7.30 18.75
C ASN A 31 5.84 -6.60 17.84
N LEU A 32 6.33 -6.05 16.73
CA LEU A 32 5.54 -5.39 15.71
C LEU A 32 4.50 -6.37 15.14
N SER A 33 3.22 -6.10 15.34
CA SER A 33 2.14 -6.92 14.76
C SER A 33 1.52 -6.24 13.55
N TYR A 34 1.08 -4.99 13.72
CA TYR A 34 0.56 -4.14 12.67
C TYR A 34 1.05 -2.71 12.86
N PHE A 35 1.53 -2.10 11.79
CA PHE A 35 1.85 -0.67 11.75
C PHE A 35 1.59 -0.13 10.36
N LEU A 36 0.97 1.05 10.28
CA LEU A 36 0.63 1.69 8.99
C LEU A 36 -0.08 0.74 8.00
N ARG A 37 -1.02 -0.08 8.50
CA ARG A 37 -1.77 -1.09 7.73
C ARG A 37 -0.91 -2.18 7.08
N VAL A 38 0.38 -2.24 7.40
CA VAL A 38 1.30 -3.33 7.10
C VAL A 38 1.28 -4.31 8.26
N LYS A 39 1.12 -5.59 7.96
CA LYS A 39 1.22 -6.68 8.92
C LYS A 39 2.63 -7.23 8.93
N ALA A 40 3.19 -7.40 10.12
CA ALA A 40 4.46 -8.08 10.31
C ALA A 40 4.23 -9.56 10.64
N HIS A 41 4.96 -10.41 9.94
CA HIS A 41 4.98 -11.87 10.13
C HIS A 41 6.40 -12.29 10.46
N TYR A 42 6.59 -12.84 11.65
CA TYR A 42 7.87 -13.41 12.06
C TYR A 42 7.93 -14.89 11.66
N THR A 43 8.98 -15.26 10.96
CA THR A 43 9.27 -16.63 10.54
C THR A 43 10.66 -17.03 11.02
N SER A 44 11.01 -18.32 10.98
CA SER A 44 12.38 -18.78 11.28
C SER A 44 13.44 -18.10 10.39
N ASN A 45 13.04 -17.63 9.21
CA ASN A 45 13.92 -17.06 8.21
C ASN A 45 13.95 -15.52 8.25
N GLY A 46 13.19 -14.89 9.16
CA GLY A 46 13.18 -13.43 9.33
C GLY A 46 11.78 -12.83 9.36
N LEU A 47 11.70 -11.54 9.03
CA LEU A 47 10.49 -10.72 9.06
C LEU A 47 9.91 -10.56 7.65
N PHE A 48 8.65 -10.97 7.47
CA PHE A 48 7.88 -10.74 6.26
C PHE A 48 6.81 -9.67 6.51
N LEU A 49 6.75 -8.67 5.63
CA LEU A 49 5.79 -7.58 5.72
C LEU A 49 4.70 -7.79 4.67
N SER A 50 3.44 -7.92 5.09
CA SER A 50 2.31 -8.14 4.20
C SER A 50 1.28 -7.03 4.30
N GLN A 51 0.78 -6.60 3.14
CA GLN A 51 -0.34 -5.67 3.01
C GLN A 51 -1.61 -6.33 2.48
N ARG A 52 -1.61 -7.66 2.41
CA ARG A 52 -2.74 -8.45 1.90
C ARG A 52 -4.09 -8.03 2.45
N LYS A 53 -4.17 -7.82 3.77
CA LYS A 53 -5.41 -7.35 4.42
C LYS A 53 -5.84 -5.98 3.87
N TYR A 54 -4.92 -5.04 3.76
CA TYR A 54 -5.23 -3.71 3.25
C TYR A 54 -5.67 -3.72 1.79
N LYS A 55 -4.94 -4.43 0.92
CA LYS A 55 -5.31 -4.59 -0.50
C LYS A 55 -6.71 -5.22 -0.64
N ARG A 56 -7.00 -6.28 0.12
CA ARG A 56 -8.31 -6.94 0.12
C ARG A 56 -9.45 -6.02 0.59
N ASP A 57 -9.25 -5.33 1.72
CA ASP A 57 -10.26 -4.44 2.27
C ASP A 57 -10.52 -3.24 1.33
N LEU A 58 -9.48 -2.76 0.64
CA LEU A 58 -9.58 -1.74 -0.41
C LEU A 58 -10.41 -2.23 -1.61
N LEU A 59 -10.11 -3.42 -2.13
CA LEU A 59 -10.84 -4.00 -3.26
C LEU A 59 -12.32 -4.23 -2.91
N HIS A 60 -12.60 -4.72 -1.70
CA HIS A 60 -13.97 -4.89 -1.22
C HIS A 60 -14.70 -3.54 -1.16
N ARG A 61 -14.09 -2.50 -0.59
CA ARG A 61 -14.69 -1.16 -0.50
C ARG A 61 -15.00 -0.55 -1.87
N LEU A 62 -14.21 -0.88 -2.90
CA LEU A 62 -14.38 -0.40 -4.27
C LEU A 62 -15.18 -1.36 -5.16
N ASN A 63 -15.76 -2.43 -4.60
CA ASN A 63 -16.52 -3.46 -5.32
C ASN A 63 -15.71 -4.13 -6.46
N MET A 64 -14.42 -4.43 -6.19
CA MET A 64 -13.47 -4.99 -7.17
C MET A 64 -12.87 -6.33 -6.73
N THR A 65 -13.40 -6.96 -5.67
CA THR A 65 -12.88 -8.23 -5.14
C THR A 65 -12.84 -9.35 -6.19
N ASP A 66 -13.91 -9.49 -6.98
CA ASP A 66 -14.06 -10.57 -7.96
C ASP A 66 -13.65 -10.16 -9.37
N ALA A 67 -12.92 -9.04 -9.50
CA ALA A 67 -12.51 -8.54 -10.80
C ALA A 67 -11.44 -9.46 -11.42
N LYS A 68 -11.55 -9.72 -12.73
CA LYS A 68 -10.57 -10.55 -13.45
C LYS A 68 -9.17 -9.93 -13.35
N PRO A 69 -8.16 -10.66 -12.85
CA PRO A 69 -6.82 -10.11 -12.64
C PRO A 69 -6.13 -9.78 -13.96
N VAL A 70 -5.20 -8.83 -13.90
CA VAL A 70 -4.34 -8.45 -15.02
C VAL A 70 -2.88 -8.44 -14.57
N SER A 71 -1.95 -8.70 -15.49
CA SER A 71 -0.51 -8.80 -15.19
C SER A 71 0.20 -7.46 -15.05
N THR A 72 -0.39 -6.36 -15.55
CA THR A 72 0.24 -5.03 -15.51
C THR A 72 -0.64 -3.98 -14.84
N PRO A 73 -0.06 -3.10 -14.00
CA PRO A 73 -0.81 -2.07 -13.27
C PRO A 73 -1.35 -0.96 -14.19
N LEU A 74 -0.67 -0.72 -15.32
CA LEU A 74 -1.07 0.23 -16.36
C LEU A 74 -0.97 -0.43 -17.74
N ALA A 75 -1.73 0.08 -18.72
CA ALA A 75 -1.60 -0.37 -20.10
C ALA A 75 -0.37 0.28 -20.74
N THR A 76 0.40 -0.50 -21.52
CA THR A 76 1.61 -0.02 -22.21
C THR A 76 1.27 0.73 -23.51
N ALA A 77 0.11 0.43 -24.11
CA ALA A 77 -0.29 0.94 -25.42
C ALA A 77 -1.07 2.28 -25.35
N ASP A 78 -1.73 2.56 -24.22
CA ASP A 78 -2.57 3.74 -24.07
C ASP A 78 -1.84 4.81 -23.27
N VAL A 79 -1.32 5.83 -23.96
CA VAL A 79 -0.82 7.04 -23.30
C VAL A 79 -2.01 7.72 -22.63
N LEU A 80 -1.99 7.83 -21.29
CA LEU A 80 -2.96 8.64 -20.55
C LEU A 80 -2.83 10.10 -21.03
N LYS A 81 -3.82 10.60 -21.78
CA LYS A 81 -3.86 11.98 -22.28
C LYS A 81 -4.65 12.86 -21.34
N LEU A 82 -4.26 14.14 -21.24
CA LEU A 82 -4.97 15.14 -20.43
C LEU A 82 -6.41 15.40 -20.92
N PHE A 83 -6.64 15.19 -22.22
CA PHE A 83 -7.95 15.24 -22.86
C PHE A 83 -7.97 14.18 -23.96
N ASP A 84 -8.94 13.29 -23.93
CA ASP A 84 -9.12 12.24 -24.94
C ASP A 84 -10.43 12.38 -25.72
N GLY A 85 -11.23 13.40 -25.42
CA GLY A 85 -12.56 13.61 -26.01
C GLY A 85 -13.65 12.69 -25.47
N SER A 86 -13.35 11.83 -24.48
CA SER A 86 -14.35 11.01 -23.80
C SER A 86 -15.14 11.83 -22.77
N LEU A 87 -16.26 11.26 -22.31
CA LEU A 87 -17.08 11.90 -21.28
C LEU A 87 -16.29 12.07 -19.97
N SER A 88 -16.59 13.13 -19.23
CA SER A 88 -16.06 13.30 -17.89
C SER A 88 -16.56 12.16 -17.00
N ALA A 89 -15.65 11.52 -16.26
CA ALA A 89 -16.00 10.60 -15.20
C ALA A 89 -16.35 11.38 -13.92
N ASP A 90 -17.07 10.74 -13.00
CA ASP A 90 -17.35 11.34 -11.70
C ASP A 90 -16.05 11.55 -10.91
N ALA A 91 -15.60 12.81 -10.86
CA ALA A 91 -14.39 13.22 -10.15
C ALA A 91 -14.42 12.89 -8.66
N THR A 92 -15.62 12.82 -8.06
CA THR A 92 -15.78 12.43 -6.66
C THR A 92 -15.43 10.97 -6.47
N LEU A 93 -15.99 10.08 -7.30
CA LEU A 93 -15.67 8.65 -7.27
C LEU A 93 -14.20 8.39 -7.57
N TYR A 94 -13.63 9.13 -8.52
CA TYR A 94 -12.22 9.04 -8.87
C TYR A 94 -11.31 9.35 -7.66
N ARG A 95 -11.55 10.49 -6.98
CA ARG A 95 -10.79 10.91 -5.79
C ARG A 95 -11.00 9.95 -4.62
N GLN A 96 -12.22 9.47 -4.41
CA GLN A 96 -12.54 8.49 -3.36
C GLN A 96 -11.78 7.16 -3.56
N ALA A 97 -11.57 6.74 -4.81
CA ALA A 97 -10.77 5.56 -5.13
C ALA A 97 -9.26 5.82 -5.00
N LEU A 98 -8.78 6.99 -5.47
CA LEU A 98 -7.36 7.32 -5.45
C LEU A 98 -6.80 7.58 -4.04
N GLY A 99 -7.58 8.12 -3.11
CA GLY A 99 -7.09 8.40 -1.75
C GLY A 99 -6.48 7.18 -1.06
N PRO A 100 -7.19 6.04 -0.96
CA PRO A 100 -6.64 4.80 -0.45
C PRO A 100 -5.49 4.22 -1.31
N LEU A 101 -5.56 4.37 -2.63
CA LEU A 101 -4.47 3.93 -3.52
C LEU A 101 -3.18 4.73 -3.24
N GLN A 102 -3.27 6.03 -2.97
CA GLN A 102 -2.11 6.85 -2.64
C GLN A 102 -1.42 6.34 -1.37
N TYR A 103 -2.16 5.85 -0.39
CA TYR A 103 -1.57 5.22 0.80
C TYR A 103 -0.80 3.95 0.44
N LEU A 104 -1.33 3.12 -0.47
CA LEU A 104 -0.67 1.91 -0.95
C LEU A 104 0.67 2.23 -1.64
N SER A 105 0.77 3.36 -2.35
CA SER A 105 2.01 3.79 -3.01
C SER A 105 3.20 4.04 -2.07
N LEU A 106 2.94 4.30 -0.78
CA LEU A 106 3.99 4.54 0.22
C LEU A 106 4.73 3.27 0.61
N THR A 107 4.10 2.11 0.38
CA THR A 107 4.55 0.84 0.95
C THR A 107 4.61 -0.29 -0.09
N CYS A 108 4.05 -0.09 -1.29
CA CYS A 108 4.11 -1.01 -2.44
C CYS A 108 4.69 -0.29 -3.68
N LEU A 109 6.00 -0.42 -3.90
CA LEU A 109 6.71 0.24 -5.00
C LEU A 109 6.29 -0.23 -6.40
N ASP A 110 5.75 -1.45 -6.51
CA ASP A 110 5.32 -2.06 -7.77
C ASP A 110 4.11 -1.33 -8.40
N VAL A 111 3.31 -0.63 -7.59
CA VAL A 111 2.15 0.15 -8.03
C VAL A 111 2.34 1.66 -7.94
N SER A 112 3.37 2.14 -7.25
CA SER A 112 3.59 3.57 -7.00
C SER A 112 3.64 4.40 -8.28
N PHE A 113 4.27 3.89 -9.35
CA PHE A 113 4.29 4.59 -10.64
C PHE A 113 2.89 4.81 -11.22
N ALA A 114 2.07 3.76 -11.26
CA ALA A 114 0.71 3.84 -11.81
C ALA A 114 -0.16 4.80 -11.00
N ILE A 115 -0.06 4.74 -9.67
CA ILE A 115 -0.80 5.62 -8.76
C ILE A 115 -0.38 7.08 -8.94
N ASN A 116 0.93 7.35 -8.97
CA ASN A 116 1.46 8.70 -9.18
C ASN A 116 1.14 9.28 -10.56
N LYS A 117 0.96 8.42 -11.58
CA LYS A 117 0.46 8.88 -12.89
C LYS A 117 -1.03 9.21 -12.85
N LEU A 118 -1.83 8.38 -12.20
CA LEU A 118 -3.28 8.59 -12.09
C LEU A 118 -3.64 9.80 -11.22
N SER A 119 -2.84 10.12 -10.19
CA SER A 119 -3.07 11.29 -9.34
C SER A 119 -2.93 12.63 -10.08
N GLN A 120 -2.29 12.67 -11.25
CA GLN A 120 -2.19 13.87 -12.09
C GLN A 120 -3.54 14.29 -12.68
N PHE A 121 -4.53 13.40 -12.68
CA PHE A 121 -5.86 13.62 -13.26
C PHE A 121 -6.97 13.73 -12.21
N MET A 122 -6.63 14.14 -10.97
CA MET A 122 -7.61 14.28 -9.88
C MET A 122 -8.62 15.42 -10.09
N ASP A 123 -8.28 16.43 -10.89
CA ASP A 123 -9.14 17.60 -11.11
C ASP A 123 -10.07 17.45 -12.31
N CYS A 124 -9.62 16.72 -13.33
CA CYS A 124 -10.39 16.41 -14.54
C CYS A 124 -10.18 14.94 -14.90
N SER A 125 -11.04 14.05 -14.38
CA SER A 125 -11.00 12.63 -14.70
C SER A 125 -11.93 12.31 -15.87
N PHE A 126 -11.42 11.65 -16.92
CA PHE A 126 -12.17 11.17 -18.08
C PHE A 126 -12.40 9.65 -17.97
N VAL A 127 -13.28 9.09 -18.82
CA VAL A 127 -13.58 7.63 -18.83
C VAL A 127 -12.30 6.78 -18.94
N LEU A 128 -11.31 7.25 -19.70
CA LEU A 128 -10.02 6.58 -19.85
C LEU A 128 -9.23 6.52 -18.54
N HIS A 129 -9.20 7.60 -17.76
CA HIS A 129 -8.53 7.62 -16.45
C HIS A 129 -9.22 6.67 -15.47
N TRP A 130 -10.56 6.63 -15.46
CA TRP A 130 -11.30 5.70 -14.62
C TRP A 130 -11.05 4.24 -15.02
N SER A 131 -10.97 3.96 -16.31
CA SER A 131 -10.63 2.62 -16.83
C SER A 131 -9.23 2.18 -16.40
N ALA A 132 -8.28 3.12 -16.35
CA ALA A 132 -6.94 2.87 -15.85
C ALA A 132 -6.91 2.60 -14.33
N VAL A 133 -7.70 3.33 -13.52
CA VAL A 133 -7.90 2.99 -12.09
C VAL A 133 -8.46 1.58 -11.93
N LYS A 134 -9.50 1.20 -12.68
CA LYS A 134 -10.04 -0.16 -12.64
C LYS A 134 -9.02 -1.21 -13.06
N ARG A 135 -8.14 -0.90 -14.02
CA ARG A 135 -7.02 -1.79 -14.39
C ARG A 135 -6.04 -1.98 -13.23
N LEU A 136 -5.65 -0.90 -12.56
CA LEU A 136 -4.81 -0.98 -11.37
C LEU A 136 -5.45 -1.83 -10.27
N LEU A 137 -6.75 -1.67 -10.02
CA LEU A 137 -7.47 -2.50 -9.04
C LEU A 137 -7.49 -3.98 -9.45
N ARG A 138 -7.68 -4.30 -10.74
CA ARG A 138 -7.54 -5.68 -11.25
C ARG A 138 -6.13 -6.24 -11.07
N TYR A 139 -5.09 -5.41 -11.21
CA TYR A 139 -3.73 -5.85 -10.95
C TYR A 139 -3.53 -6.20 -9.46
N LEU A 140 -4.11 -5.42 -8.55
CA LEU A 140 -4.08 -5.70 -7.11
C LEU A 140 -4.77 -7.03 -6.74
N VAL A 141 -5.84 -7.41 -7.46
CA VAL A 141 -6.47 -8.74 -7.29
C VAL A 141 -5.46 -9.87 -7.58
N GLY A 142 -4.64 -9.70 -8.61
CA GLY A 142 -3.61 -10.66 -9.00
C GLY A 142 -2.36 -10.66 -8.10
N THR A 143 -2.21 -9.66 -7.23
CA THR A 143 -0.99 -9.45 -6.40
C THR A 143 -1.32 -9.26 -4.92
N LEU A 144 -2.25 -10.08 -4.40
CA LEU A 144 -2.71 -10.02 -3.01
C LEU A 144 -1.71 -10.56 -1.97
N ASP A 145 -0.62 -11.20 -2.40
CA ASP A 145 0.35 -11.83 -1.51
C ASP A 145 1.10 -10.83 -0.60
#